data_AF-A0A9P9IEP4-F1
#
_entry.id   AF-A0A9P9IEP4-F1
#
_cell.length_a   1.000
_cell.length_b   1.000
_cell.length_c   1.000
_cell.angle_alpha   90.00
_cell.angle_beta   90.00
_cell.angle_gamma   90.00
#
_symmetry.space_group_name_H-M   'P 1'
#
loop_
_entity.id
_entity.type
_entity.pdbx_description
1 polymer ?
#
loop_
_entity_poly.entity_id
_entity_poly.type
_entity_poly.pdbx_seq_one_letter_code
_entity_poly.pdbx_strand_id
1 'polypeptide(L)'
;MTWKSASTSGTASSRASSLFNLDEDDKSNILVYKYRSGCKALEVSSQHDLCKSLDSDPNLPYMRVTKKKIPRGNSRLEVHTEDLLLPADLEKYKQKPTLKSSVANVGLPSSAYWKRLLFNSFPDLYIVSRSPTPSPDSSPNTSPESSQHVSPSTTIPVDTPHPLQDPTTS
;
A
#
# COMPACT_ATOMS: atom_id res chain seq x y z
N MET A 1 -14.23 38.01 1.31
CA MET A 1 -13.48 36.75 1.43
C MET A 1 -12.01 37.06 1.58
N THR A 2 -11.32 36.54 2.60
CA THR A 2 -9.87 36.66 2.74
C THR A 2 -9.33 35.37 3.33
N TRP A 3 -8.86 34.46 2.47
CA TRP A 3 -8.05 33.33 2.87
C TRP A 3 -6.67 33.84 3.27
N LYS A 4 -6.28 33.65 4.53
CA LYS A 4 -4.91 33.91 4.98
C LYS A 4 -4.08 32.66 4.73
N SER A 5 -3.17 32.75 3.76
CA SER A 5 -2.06 31.79 3.61
C SER A 5 -1.14 31.92 4.82
N ALA A 6 -1.21 30.97 5.75
CA ALA A 6 -0.17 30.79 6.74
C ALA A 6 0.98 30.03 6.07
N SER A 7 1.95 30.78 5.54
CA SER A 7 3.24 30.24 5.14
C SER A 7 4.04 29.90 6.40
N THR A 8 3.96 28.65 6.86
CA THR A 8 4.82 28.16 7.93
C THR A 8 6.20 27.84 7.33
N SER A 9 7.14 28.77 7.47
CA SER A 9 8.57 28.49 7.31
C SER A 9 9.04 27.66 8.52
N GLY A 10 8.94 26.35 8.38
CA GLY A 10 9.55 25.33 9.23
C GLY A 10 9.67 24.10 8.33
N THR A 11 10.84 23.46 8.31
CA THR A 11 11.25 22.36 7.41
C THR A 11 10.07 21.66 6.75
N ALA A 12 9.94 21.79 5.43
CA ALA A 12 8.85 21.19 4.66
C ALA A 12 9.03 19.66 4.66
N SER A 13 8.68 19.03 5.78
CA SER A 13 8.76 17.60 5.94
C SER A 13 7.82 16.96 4.93
N SER A 14 8.36 16.05 4.14
CA SER A 14 7.63 15.22 3.20
C SER A 14 6.47 14.53 3.90
N ARG A 15 5.31 14.49 3.25
CA ARG A 15 4.13 13.83 3.85
C ARG A 15 4.42 12.34 4.04
N ALA A 16 5.14 11.74 3.11
CA ALA A 16 5.59 10.37 3.15
C ALA A 16 6.58 10.07 4.30
N SER A 17 7.49 10.99 4.65
CA SER A 17 8.43 10.76 5.76
C SER A 17 7.70 10.64 7.09
N SER A 18 6.74 11.53 7.32
CA SER A 18 5.89 11.52 8.51
C SER A 18 4.96 10.30 8.55
N LEU A 19 4.34 9.92 7.42
CA LEU A 19 3.40 8.79 7.36
C LEU A 19 4.06 7.41 7.51
N PHE A 20 5.27 7.26 6.98
CA PHE A 20 5.94 5.96 6.90
C PHE A 20 7.21 5.85 7.76
N ASN A 21 7.51 6.89 8.56
CA ASN A 21 8.71 6.97 9.38
C ASN A 21 9.99 6.72 8.55
N LEU A 22 10.09 7.46 7.45
CA LEU A 22 11.24 7.49 6.55
C LEU A 22 12.07 8.75 6.83
N ASP A 23 13.37 8.67 6.58
CA ASP A 23 14.26 9.83 6.70
C ASP A 23 14.38 10.53 5.34
N GLU A 24 13.90 11.78 5.25
CA GLU A 24 13.93 12.56 4.03
C GLU A 24 15.31 13.13 3.70
N ASP A 25 16.20 13.25 4.68
CA ASP A 25 17.56 13.75 4.49
C ASP A 25 18.54 12.62 4.17
N ASP A 26 18.13 11.36 4.38
CA ASP A 26 18.97 10.18 4.11
C ASP A 26 19.07 9.90 2.60
N LYS A 27 20.28 10.16 2.08
CA LYS A 27 20.70 9.92 0.69
C LYS A 27 21.42 8.58 0.51
N SER A 28 21.47 7.74 1.54
CA SER A 28 22.08 6.42 1.45
C SER A 28 21.29 5.54 0.47
N ASN A 29 22.01 4.66 -0.23
CA ASN A 29 21.36 3.76 -1.19
C ASN A 29 20.62 2.66 -0.41
N ILE A 30 19.34 2.50 -0.72
CA ILE A 30 18.42 1.49 -0.22
C ILE A 30 17.87 0.64 -1.37
N LEU A 31 17.33 -0.53 -1.02
CA LEU A 31 16.58 -1.36 -1.95
C LEU A 31 15.10 -1.10 -1.78
N VAL A 32 14.43 -0.76 -2.87
CA VAL A 32 12.99 -0.51 -2.90
C VAL A 32 12.32 -1.54 -3.82
N TYR A 33 11.40 -2.30 -3.26
CA TYR A 33 10.55 -3.24 -3.98
C TYR A 33 9.13 -2.67 -4.11
N LYS A 34 8.68 -2.41 -5.33
CA LYS A 34 7.32 -1.95 -5.63
C LYS A 34 6.43 -3.13 -6.00
N TYR A 35 5.55 -3.49 -5.08
CA TYR A 35 4.65 -4.62 -5.21
C TYR A 35 3.64 -4.39 -6.35
N ARG A 36 3.52 -5.37 -7.26
CA ARG A 36 2.65 -5.34 -8.45
C ARG A 36 2.97 -4.23 -9.48
N SER A 37 4.16 -3.63 -9.43
CA SER A 37 4.58 -2.62 -10.42
C SER A 37 5.21 -3.20 -11.70
N GLY A 38 5.02 -4.50 -11.97
CA GLY A 38 5.48 -5.15 -13.20
C GLY A 38 6.99 -5.35 -13.29
N CYS A 39 7.57 -5.18 -14.49
CA CYS A 39 8.97 -5.54 -14.80
C CYS A 39 10.04 -4.71 -14.06
N LYS A 40 9.67 -3.60 -13.41
CA LYS A 40 10.56 -2.74 -12.60
C LYS A 40 10.26 -2.86 -11.11
N ALA A 41 10.00 -4.08 -10.65
CA ALA A 41 9.57 -4.28 -9.27
C ALA A 41 10.68 -4.02 -8.24
N LEU A 42 11.96 -4.11 -8.59
CA LEU A 42 13.07 -3.84 -7.67
C LEU A 42 14.00 -2.76 -8.22
N GLU A 43 14.23 -1.72 -7.43
CA GLU A 43 15.11 -0.60 -7.77
C GLU A 43 16.05 -0.27 -6.60
N VAL A 44 17.22 0.27 -6.93
CA VAL A 44 18.11 0.91 -5.96
C VAL A 44 17.78 2.39 -5.98
N SER A 45 17.42 2.94 -4.83
CA SER A 45 17.04 4.35 -4.66
C SER A 45 17.60 4.89 -3.34
N SER A 46 17.25 6.10 -2.93
CA SER A 46 17.51 6.65 -1.60
C SER A 46 16.21 6.82 -0.81
N GLN A 47 16.28 6.98 0.52
CA GLN A 47 15.08 7.32 1.30
C GLN A 47 14.53 8.69 0.88
N HIS A 48 15.41 9.67 0.65
CA HIS A 48 15.06 10.96 0.07
C HIS A 48 14.24 10.84 -1.23
N ASP A 49 14.75 10.09 -2.20
CA ASP A 49 14.09 9.92 -3.50
C ASP A 49 12.78 9.12 -3.37
N LEU A 50 12.74 8.14 -2.47
CA LEU A 50 11.53 7.39 -2.16
C LEU A 50 10.44 8.31 -1.61
N CYS A 51 10.74 9.13 -0.59
CA CYS A 51 9.81 10.11 -0.02
C CYS A 51 9.27 11.06 -1.09
N LYS A 52 10.16 11.61 -1.92
CA LYS A 52 9.78 12.49 -3.02
C LYS A 52 8.86 11.80 -4.04
N SER A 53 9.14 10.54 -4.37
CA SER A 53 8.32 9.76 -5.29
C SER A 53 6.93 9.46 -4.73
N LEU A 54 6.83 9.18 -3.43
CA LEU A 54 5.58 8.91 -2.73
C LEU A 54 4.74 10.18 -2.60
N ASP A 55 5.36 11.31 -2.24
CA ASP A 55 4.68 12.61 -2.14
C ASP A 55 4.07 13.08 -3.47
N SER A 56 4.65 12.62 -4.58
CA SER A 56 4.16 12.93 -5.93
C SER A 56 3.02 12.02 -6.38
N ASP A 57 2.79 10.88 -5.71
CA ASP A 57 1.75 9.92 -6.10
C ASP A 57 0.38 10.36 -5.55
N PRO A 58 -0.64 10.57 -6.41
CA PRO A 58 -1.99 10.91 -5.94
C PRO A 58 -2.63 9.80 -5.08
N ASN A 59 -2.11 8.57 -5.14
CA ASN A 59 -2.57 7.44 -4.33
C ASN A 59 -1.82 7.31 -3.00
N LEU A 60 -1.03 8.31 -2.58
CA LEU A 60 -0.29 8.31 -1.31
C LEU A 60 -1.14 7.79 -0.12
N PRO A 61 -2.42 8.17 0.06
CA PRO A 61 -3.24 7.67 1.16
C PRO A 61 -3.42 6.15 1.13
N TYR A 62 -3.37 5.51 -0.04
CA TYR A 62 -3.50 4.07 -0.22
C TYR A 62 -2.15 3.36 -0.32
N MET A 63 -1.04 4.09 -0.27
CA MET A 63 0.29 3.49 -0.29
C MET A 63 0.69 3.04 1.10
N ARG A 64 1.45 1.94 1.16
CA ARG A 64 2.10 1.43 2.35
C ARG A 64 3.56 1.20 2.08
N VAL A 65 4.39 1.53 3.06
CA VAL A 65 5.81 1.22 3.05
C VAL A 65 6.12 0.38 4.28
N THR A 66 6.62 -0.83 4.06
CA THR A 66 7.08 -1.74 5.10
C THR A 66 8.55 -2.05 4.93
N LYS A 67 9.21 -2.42 6.04
CA LYS A 67 10.65 -2.70 6.06
C LYS A 67 10.86 -4.18 6.36
N LYS A 68 11.57 -4.88 5.48
CA LYS A 68 11.94 -6.29 5.64
C LYS A 68 13.45 -6.44 5.74
N LYS A 69 13.93 -7.05 6.82
CA LYS A 69 15.36 -7.37 6.96
C LYS A 69 15.77 -8.42 5.93
N ILE A 70 16.89 -8.20 5.27
CA ILE A 70 17.45 -9.16 4.34
C ILE A 70 18.40 -10.08 5.13
N PRO A 71 18.18 -11.41 5.21
CA PRO A 71 19.11 -12.33 5.87
C PRO A 71 20.46 -12.37 5.16
N ARG A 72 21.60 -12.33 5.88
CA ARG A 72 22.94 -12.35 5.26
C ARG A 72 23.15 -13.61 4.41
N GLY A 73 23.90 -13.49 3.31
CA GLY A 73 24.22 -14.63 2.41
C GLY A 73 23.15 -14.93 1.35
N ASN A 74 21.90 -14.49 1.55
CA ASN A 74 20.83 -14.69 0.58
C ASN A 74 20.97 -13.74 -0.63
N SER A 75 20.97 -14.32 -1.84
CA SER A 75 20.88 -13.59 -3.11
C SER A 75 19.44 -13.38 -3.59
N ARG A 76 18.50 -14.14 -3.03
CA ARG A 76 17.06 -14.07 -3.29
C ARG A 76 16.30 -13.89 -1.99
N LEU A 77 15.26 -13.09 -2.02
CA LEU A 77 14.38 -12.83 -0.89
C LEU A 77 12.94 -13.13 -1.29
N GLU A 78 12.28 -13.99 -0.52
CA GLU A 78 10.84 -14.15 -0.65
C GLU A 78 10.13 -13.04 0.10
N VAL A 79 9.15 -12.41 -0.54
CA VAL A 79 8.23 -11.44 0.04
C VAL A 79 6.93 -12.19 0.30
N HIS A 80 6.51 -12.23 1.56
CA HIS A 80 5.28 -12.88 2.00
C HIS A 80 4.16 -11.86 2.15
N THR A 81 2.92 -12.34 2.27
CA THR A 81 1.75 -11.49 2.52
C THR A 81 1.91 -10.67 3.80
N GLU A 82 2.50 -11.26 4.84
CA GLU A 82 2.79 -10.57 6.10
C GLU A 82 3.71 -9.36 5.91
N ASP A 83 4.65 -9.39 4.97
CA ASP A 83 5.57 -8.28 4.74
C ASP A 83 4.86 -7.07 4.11
N LEU A 84 3.63 -7.22 3.60
CA LEU A 84 2.83 -6.14 3.01
C LEU A 84 1.91 -5.45 4.03
N LEU A 85 1.79 -6.01 5.23
CA LEU A 85 0.86 -5.55 6.26
C LEU A 85 1.55 -4.65 7.28
N LEU A 86 0.79 -3.69 7.80
CA LEU A 86 1.23 -2.88 8.93
C LEU A 86 1.26 -3.75 10.21
N PRO A 87 2.08 -3.39 11.22
CA PRO A 87 2.17 -4.17 12.46
C PRO A 87 0.82 -4.42 13.16
N ALA A 88 -0.10 -3.44 13.11
CA ALA A 88 -1.45 -3.59 13.68
C ALA A 88 -2.30 -4.64 12.93
N ASP A 89 -2.21 -4.68 11.61
CA ASP A 89 -2.92 -5.66 10.78
C ASP A 89 -2.31 -7.06 10.94
N LEU A 90 -0.99 -7.15 11.13
CA LEU A 90 -0.30 -8.42 11.35
C LEU A 90 -0.82 -9.15 12.59
N GLU A 91 -0.97 -8.45 13.71
CA GLU A 91 -1.51 -9.05 14.93
C GLU A 91 -2.96 -9.50 14.73
N LYS A 92 -3.77 -8.71 14.02
CA LYS A 92 -5.18 -9.05 13.72
C LYS A 92 -5.31 -10.33 12.90
N TYR A 93 -4.43 -10.53 11.91
CA TYR A 93 -4.52 -11.66 10.99
C TYR A 93 -3.56 -12.81 11.31
N LYS A 94 -2.81 -12.75 12.43
CA LYS A 94 -1.76 -13.71 12.82
C LYS A 94 -2.14 -15.19 12.73
N GLN A 95 -3.42 -15.49 12.95
CA GLN A 95 -3.96 -16.86 12.92
C GLN A 95 -4.29 -17.36 11.50
N LYS A 96 -4.27 -16.49 10.48
CA LYS A 96 -4.58 -16.86 9.11
C LYS A 96 -3.35 -17.49 8.44
N PRO A 97 -3.48 -18.70 7.86
CA PRO A 97 -2.34 -19.38 7.21
C PRO A 97 -1.86 -18.63 5.96
N THR A 98 -2.72 -17.80 5.35
CA THR A 98 -2.42 -17.01 4.16
C THR A 98 -1.34 -15.95 4.38
N LEU A 99 -1.04 -15.58 5.63
CA LEU A 99 0.02 -14.61 5.95
C LEU A 99 1.40 -15.08 5.53
N LYS A 100 1.68 -16.38 5.66
CA LYS A 100 2.95 -17.00 5.28
C LYS A 100 3.02 -17.35 3.79
N SER A 101 1.98 -17.03 3.02
CA SER A 101 2.01 -17.24 1.58
C SER A 101 3.08 -16.36 0.94
N SER A 102 3.93 -16.97 0.11
CA SER A 102 4.88 -16.25 -0.72
C SER A 102 4.12 -15.51 -1.82
N VAL A 103 4.46 -14.24 -2.02
CA VAL A 103 3.80 -13.34 -2.96
C VAL A 103 4.75 -12.97 -4.10
N ALA A 104 6.05 -12.85 -3.80
CA ALA A 104 7.07 -12.62 -4.80
C ALA A 104 8.42 -13.21 -4.35
N ASN A 105 9.20 -13.67 -5.32
CA ASN A 105 10.61 -14.00 -5.13
C ASN A 105 11.46 -12.93 -5.82
N VAL A 106 12.20 -12.16 -5.03
CA VAL A 106 12.93 -10.98 -5.46
C VAL A 106 14.42 -11.30 -5.45
N GLY A 107 15.03 -11.30 -6.64
CA GLY A 107 16.48 -11.43 -6.78
C GLY A 107 17.18 -10.10 -6.50
N LEU A 108 18.16 -10.12 -5.59
CA LEU A 108 18.98 -8.94 -5.33
C LEU A 108 19.89 -8.64 -6.53
N PRO A 109 20.09 -7.36 -6.90
CA PRO A 109 21.09 -7.00 -7.88
C PRO A 109 22.46 -7.46 -7.39
N SER A 110 23.28 -8.03 -8.29
CA SER A 110 24.59 -8.58 -7.92
C SER A 110 25.47 -7.56 -7.19
N SER A 111 25.41 -6.28 -7.59
CA SER A 111 26.11 -5.18 -6.93
C SER A 111 25.66 -4.97 -5.48
N ALA A 112 24.35 -5.00 -5.21
CA ALA A 112 23.81 -4.89 -3.87
C ALA A 112 24.17 -6.11 -3.01
N TYR A 113 24.13 -7.31 -3.60
CA TYR A 113 24.53 -8.55 -2.93
C TYR A 113 25.97 -8.50 -2.42
N TRP A 114 26.93 -8.16 -3.29
CA TRP A 114 28.35 -8.08 -2.90
C TRP A 114 28.62 -6.95 -1.91
N LYS A 115 28.02 -5.77 -2.10
CA LYS A 115 28.14 -4.66 -1.14
C LYS A 115 27.60 -5.04 0.24
N ARG A 116 26.54 -5.83 0.31
CA ARG A 116 26.01 -6.36 1.56
C ARG A 116 26.91 -7.39 2.20
N LEU A 117 27.50 -8.28 1.40
CA LEU A 117 28.40 -9.31 1.90
C LEU A 117 29.67 -8.71 2.50
N LEU A 118 30.24 -7.69 1.85
CA LEU A 118 31.52 -7.09 2.24
C LEU A 118 31.41 -5.90 3.21
N PHE A 119 30.36 -5.09 3.11
CA PHE A 119 30.23 -3.82 3.86
C PHE A 119 28.93 -3.67 4.65
N ASN A 120 28.10 -4.72 4.74
CA ASN A 120 26.76 -4.65 5.35
C ASN A 120 25.84 -3.56 4.75
N SER A 121 26.09 -3.13 3.50
CA SER A 121 25.21 -2.19 2.82
C SER A 121 23.89 -2.85 2.45
N PHE A 122 22.79 -2.07 2.37
CA PHE A 122 21.44 -2.58 2.07
C PHE A 122 20.94 -3.64 3.08
N PRO A 123 20.90 -3.34 4.39
CA PRO A 123 20.46 -4.31 5.40
C PRO A 123 18.97 -4.67 5.24
N ASP A 124 18.17 -3.71 4.76
CA ASP A 124 16.72 -3.79 4.70
C ASP A 124 16.21 -3.58 3.28
N LEU A 125 15.12 -4.27 2.95
CA LEU A 125 14.30 -4.08 1.76
C LEU A 125 13.07 -3.26 2.13
N TYR A 126 12.89 -2.12 1.46
CA TYR A 126 11.70 -1.29 1.60
C TYR A 126 10.66 -1.78 0.60
N ILE A 127 9.51 -2.21 1.08
CA ILE A 127 8.43 -2.75 0.25
C ILE A 127 7.33 -1.70 0.16
N VAL A 128 7.10 -1.20 -1.04
CA VAL A 128 6.01 -0.27 -1.36
C VAL A 128 4.85 -1.08 -1.92
N SER A 129 3.69 -1.00 -1.30
CA SER A 129 2.50 -1.73 -1.73
C SER A 129 1.26 -0.86 -1.69
N ARG A 130 0.26 -1.22 -2.50
CA ARG A 130 -1.05 -0.59 -2.46
C ARG A 130 -1.97 -1.33 -1.50
N SER A 131 -2.68 -0.58 -0.69
CA SER A 131 -3.73 -1.06 0.19
C SER A 131 -5.11 -0.70 -0.34
N PRO A 132 -6.11 -1.58 -0.18
CA PRO A 132 -7.51 -1.23 -0.42
C PRO A 132 -8.06 -0.26 0.65
N THR A 133 -7.49 -0.24 1.85
CA THR A 133 -7.82 0.72 2.90
C THR A 133 -6.79 1.84 2.95
N PRO A 134 -7.19 3.11 3.12
CA PRO A 134 -6.21 4.17 3.29
C PRO A 134 -5.34 3.85 4.51
N SER A 135 -4.03 4.05 4.38
CA SER A 135 -3.10 4.10 5.49
C SER A 135 -3.63 5.13 6.47
N PRO A 136 -3.91 4.74 7.73
CA PRO A 136 -4.50 5.66 8.66
C PRO A 136 -3.55 6.84 8.84
N ASP A 137 -4.02 8.05 8.55
CA ASP A 137 -3.55 9.22 9.29
C ASP A 137 -3.62 8.81 10.76
N SER A 138 -2.55 9.05 11.51
CA SER A 138 -2.54 8.86 12.96
C SER A 138 -3.69 9.67 13.56
N SER A 139 -4.85 9.04 13.68
CA SER A 139 -6.08 9.61 14.18
C SER A 139 -6.67 8.54 15.09
N PRO A 140 -6.35 8.58 16.39
CA PRO A 140 -7.11 7.82 17.35
C PRO A 140 -8.51 8.43 17.29
N ASN A 141 -9.50 7.64 16.89
CA ASN A 141 -10.93 7.98 16.89
C ASN A 141 -11.47 8.64 15.61
N THR A 142 -11.73 7.84 14.58
CA THR A 142 -12.81 8.13 13.62
C THR A 142 -13.57 6.85 13.31
N SER A 143 -14.37 6.42 14.29
CA SER A 143 -15.56 5.63 14.00
C SER A 143 -16.62 6.60 13.46
N PRO A 144 -17.12 6.47 12.22
CA PRO A 144 -18.49 6.81 11.96
C PRO A 144 -19.32 5.58 12.36
N GLU A 145 -19.79 5.56 13.60
CA GLU A 145 -20.96 4.76 14.00
C GLU A 145 -22.23 5.35 13.35
N SER A 146 -22.22 5.43 12.02
CA SER A 146 -23.36 5.83 11.21
C SER A 146 -23.27 5.12 9.86
N SER A 147 -23.18 3.80 9.90
CA SER A 147 -23.71 3.01 8.78
C SER A 147 -25.22 2.99 8.96
N GLN A 148 -25.85 4.03 8.42
CA GLN A 148 -27.29 4.11 8.26
C GLN A 148 -27.80 2.80 7.69
N HIS A 149 -28.71 2.21 8.45
CA HIS A 149 -29.54 1.08 8.11
C HIS A 149 -30.32 1.43 6.84
N VAL A 150 -29.82 1.05 5.66
CA VAL A 150 -30.60 1.11 4.42
C VAL A 150 -31.02 -0.31 4.10
N SER A 151 -32.19 -0.69 4.63
CA SER A 151 -32.91 -1.86 4.14
C SER A 151 -33.30 -1.59 2.68
N PRO A 152 -32.97 -2.45 1.70
CA PRO A 152 -33.45 -2.25 0.33
C PRO A 152 -34.96 -2.50 0.28
N SER A 153 -35.75 -1.43 0.34
CA SER A 153 -37.13 -1.42 -0.18
C SER A 153 -37.06 -1.31 -1.70
N THR A 154 -36.95 -2.44 -2.40
CA THR A 154 -37.28 -2.50 -3.82
C THR A 154 -38.48 -3.42 -3.99
N THR A 155 -39.63 -2.78 -4.17
CA THR A 155 -40.91 -3.39 -4.51
C THR A 155 -40.79 -3.98 -5.91
N ILE A 156 -41.02 -5.30 -6.02
CA ILE A 156 -41.14 -6.01 -7.29
C ILE A 156 -42.21 -5.29 -8.14
N PRO A 157 -41.92 -4.83 -9.37
CA PRO A 157 -42.97 -4.37 -10.26
C PRO A 157 -43.85 -5.56 -10.63
N VAL A 158 -45.12 -5.47 -10.29
CA VAL A 158 -46.18 -6.42 -10.64
C VAL A 158 -46.21 -6.59 -12.17
N ASP A 159 -46.19 -7.84 -12.61
CA ASP A 159 -46.38 -8.28 -14.00
C ASP A 159 -47.54 -7.51 -14.65
N THR A 160 -47.25 -6.89 -15.79
CA THR A 160 -48.28 -6.28 -16.64
C THR A 160 -48.92 -7.41 -17.45
N PRO A 161 -50.20 -7.76 -17.27
CA PRO A 161 -50.80 -8.84 -18.05
C PRO A 161 -50.89 -8.45 -19.52
N HIS A 162 -50.28 -9.26 -20.37
CA HIS A 162 -50.31 -9.15 -21.82
C HIS A 162 -51.75 -9.37 -22.33
N PRO A 163 -52.32 -8.50 -23.19
CA PRO A 163 -53.64 -8.74 -23.76
C PRO A 163 -53.61 -9.96 -24.69
N LEU A 164 -54.58 -10.86 -24.48
CA LEU A 164 -54.87 -12.02 -25.31
C LEU A 164 -55.10 -11.58 -26.76
N GLN A 165 -54.29 -12.10 -27.69
CA GLN A 165 -54.63 -12.10 -29.11
C GLN A 165 -55.63 -13.24 -29.34
N ASP A 166 -56.83 -12.90 -29.81
CA ASP A 166 -57.83 -13.86 -30.26
C ASP A 166 -57.31 -14.64 -31.48
N PRO A 167 -57.43 -15.98 -31.52
CA PRO A 167 -57.18 -16.74 -32.73
C PRO A 167 -58.39 -16.59 -33.67
N THR A 168 -58.16 -15.97 -34.83
CA THR A 168 -59.05 -16.12 -35.98
C THR A 168 -58.88 -17.53 -36.54
N THR A 169 -59.91 -18.36 -36.38
CA THR A 169 -60.11 -19.55 -37.21
C THR A 169 -61.58 -19.73 -37.54
N SER A 170 -61.84 -19.62 -38.85
CA SER A 170 -62.96 -20.16 -39.65
C SER A 170 -64.32 -19.49 -39.58
#